data_AF-A0A5D2GTW0-F1
#
_entry.id   AF-A0A5D2GTW0-F1
#
_cell.length_a   1.000
_cell.length_b   1.000
_cell.length_c   1.000
_cell.angle_alpha   90.00
_cell.angle_beta   90.00
_cell.angle_gamma   90.00
#
_symmetry.space_group_name_H-M   'P 1'
#
loop_
_entity.id
_entity.type
_entity.pdbx_description
1 polymer ?
#
loop_
_entity_poly.entity_id
_entity_poly.type
_entity_poly.pdbx_seq_one_letter_code
_entity_poly.pdbx_strand_id
1 'polypeptide(L)'
;MWMAKSPSGQSVKFLVNAVHTMEELKLTGPFLTFSSNFEKDAHWKLLKEMIIQIFGTLKEHRKSKLYHDHIFVFSIVDDHIWFRNYQISVPHNESDKMARGGLNKMTLIEVGPRFCLNPIKIFIGSFKGPTLYENPFYVSPNQIRALEKKQKAGKYAKKVKAKIRRKMHELSN
;
A
#
# COMPACT_ATOMS: atom_id res chain seq x y z
N MET A 1 -8.34 2.62 -2.50
CA MET A 1 -8.29 3.70 -1.49
C MET A 1 -8.11 5.03 -2.18
N TRP A 2 -8.70 6.09 -1.65
CA TRP A 2 -8.46 7.46 -2.11
C TRP A 2 -7.81 8.27 -0.98
N MET A 3 -6.84 9.10 -1.35
CA MET A 3 -6.25 10.10 -0.47
C MET A 3 -6.45 11.45 -1.13
N ALA A 4 -7.02 12.43 -0.42
CA ALA A 4 -7.32 13.73 -1.00
C ALA A 4 -7.22 14.83 0.04
N LYS A 5 -6.74 15.99 -0.37
CA LYS A 5 -6.81 17.22 0.42
C LYS A 5 -8.09 17.98 0.02
N SER A 6 -9.12 17.89 0.85
CA SER A 6 -10.40 18.60 0.62
C SER A 6 -10.33 20.04 1.14
N PRO A 7 -10.96 21.04 0.48
CA PRO A 7 -11.87 20.95 -0.68
C PRO A 7 -11.22 21.15 -2.07
N SER A 8 -10.05 21.77 -2.16
CA SER A 8 -9.44 22.20 -3.43
C SER A 8 -8.08 21.57 -3.75
N GLY A 9 -7.60 20.62 -2.93
CA GLY A 9 -6.29 20.00 -3.12
C GLY A 9 -6.33 18.77 -4.03
N GLN A 10 -5.14 18.25 -4.34
CA GLN A 10 -4.97 17.07 -5.18
C GLN A 10 -5.55 15.81 -4.52
N SER A 11 -5.88 14.84 -5.36
CA SER A 11 -6.32 13.52 -4.92
C SER A 11 -5.60 12.41 -5.65
N VAL A 12 -5.44 11.28 -4.97
CA VAL A 12 -4.72 10.12 -5.47
C VAL A 12 -5.57 8.90 -5.26
N LYS A 13 -5.69 8.09 -6.30
CA LYS A 13 -6.35 6.79 -6.25
C LYS A 13 -5.30 5.69 -6.16
N PHE A 14 -5.45 4.82 -5.16
CA PHE A 14 -4.61 3.66 -4.94
C PHE A 14 -5.40 2.36 -5.06
N LEU A 15 -4.78 1.34 -5.66
CA LEU A 15 -5.17 -0.04 -5.43
C LEU A 15 -4.45 -0.53 -4.17
N VAL A 16 -5.20 -1.14 -3.25
CA VAL A 16 -4.65 -1.69 -2.01
C VAL A 16 -4.52 -3.20 -2.17
N ASN A 17 -3.31 -3.71 -1.97
CA ASN A 17 -2.95 -5.11 -2.08
C ASN A 17 -2.31 -5.59 -0.76
N ALA A 18 -2.20 -6.92 -0.60
CA ALA A 18 -1.45 -7.57 0.49
C ALA A 18 -1.80 -7.04 1.90
N VAL A 19 -3.09 -6.85 2.18
CA VAL A 19 -3.58 -6.35 3.47
C VAL A 19 -3.48 -7.45 4.52
N HIS A 20 -2.76 -7.17 5.60
CA HIS A 20 -2.70 -7.96 6.82
C HIS A 20 -3.19 -7.06 7.96
N THR A 21 -4.30 -7.45 8.58
CA THR A 21 -4.97 -6.69 9.63
C THR A 21 -4.54 -7.16 11.02
N MET A 22 -4.63 -6.25 11.99
CA MET A 22 -4.67 -6.58 13.43
C MET A 22 -6.07 -6.32 13.96
N GLU A 23 -6.43 -6.97 15.06
CA GLU A 23 -7.74 -6.88 15.69
C GLU A 23 -7.99 -5.49 16.31
N GLU A 24 -6.97 -4.88 16.92
CA GLU A 24 -7.05 -3.49 17.39
C GLU A 24 -5.74 -2.74 17.14
N LEU A 25 -5.84 -1.55 16.54
CA LEU A 25 -4.74 -0.59 16.48
C LEU A 25 -5.15 0.73 17.12
N LYS A 26 -4.44 1.14 18.17
CA LYS A 26 -4.56 2.48 18.73
C LYS A 26 -3.63 3.43 17.98
N LEU A 27 -4.19 4.19 17.05
CA LEU A 27 -3.48 5.26 16.32
C LEU A 27 -3.14 6.42 17.26
N THR A 28 -2.07 6.27 18.03
CA THR A 28 -1.65 7.30 18.98
C THR A 28 -0.31 7.88 18.55
N GLY A 29 -0.35 9.04 17.89
CA GLY A 29 0.85 9.83 17.57
C GLY A 29 1.98 9.08 16.87
N PRO A 30 1.76 8.42 15.70
CA PRO A 30 2.82 7.67 15.04
C PRO A 30 3.93 8.58 14.52
N PHE A 31 5.17 8.11 14.65
CA PHE A 31 6.32 8.68 13.97
C PHE A 31 6.38 8.17 12.53
N LEU A 32 6.49 9.06 11.54
CA LEU A 32 6.51 8.66 10.13
C LEU A 32 7.94 8.58 9.62
N THR A 33 8.27 7.50 8.94
CA THR A 33 9.57 7.30 8.28
C THR A 33 9.36 6.96 6.82
N PHE A 34 10.18 7.56 5.95
CA PHE A 34 10.10 7.41 4.50
C PHE A 34 11.44 6.94 3.96
N SER A 35 11.42 5.97 3.04
CA SER A 35 12.61 5.61 2.29
C SER A 35 13.11 6.75 1.40
N SER A 36 14.41 6.82 1.15
CA SER A 36 15.04 7.82 0.26
C SER A 36 14.49 7.81 -1.17
N ASN A 37 13.88 6.70 -1.60
CA ASN A 37 13.22 6.57 -2.90
C ASN A 37 12.10 7.59 -3.13
N PHE A 38 11.47 8.12 -2.06
CA PHE A 38 10.41 9.13 -2.21
C PHE A 38 10.91 10.48 -2.77
N GLU A 39 12.22 10.72 -2.73
CA GLU A 39 12.82 11.98 -3.23
C GLU A 39 13.23 11.93 -4.70
N LYS A 40 13.06 10.78 -5.38
CA LYS A 40 13.54 10.60 -6.76
C LYS A 40 12.65 11.32 -7.78
N ASP A 41 11.36 11.06 -7.77
CA ASP A 41 10.41 11.61 -8.75
C ASP A 41 9.43 12.60 -8.12
N ALA A 42 8.96 13.57 -8.92
CA ALA A 42 8.01 14.59 -8.46
C ALA A 42 6.69 13.99 -7.95
N HIS A 43 6.21 12.91 -8.57
CA HIS A 43 4.99 12.24 -8.13
C HIS A 43 5.20 11.56 -6.76
N TRP A 44 6.35 10.93 -6.51
CA TRP A 44 6.66 10.36 -5.20
C TRP A 44 6.79 11.42 -4.11
N LYS A 45 7.41 12.56 -4.40
CA LYS A 45 7.49 13.70 -3.47
C LYS A 45 6.09 14.19 -3.08
N LEU A 46 5.20 14.30 -4.07
CA LEU A 46 3.81 14.67 -3.81
C LEU A 46 3.10 13.65 -2.91
N LEU A 47 3.27 12.36 -3.19
CA LEU A 47 2.69 11.30 -2.36
C LEU A 47 3.24 11.33 -0.93
N LYS A 48 4.54 11.58 -0.76
CA LYS A 48 5.16 11.74 0.55
C LYS A 48 4.50 12.88 1.34
N GLU A 49 4.36 14.06 0.75
CA GLU A 49 3.71 15.21 1.40
C GLU A 49 2.24 14.93 1.76
N MET A 50 1.49 14.27 0.88
CA MET A 50 0.10 13.89 1.17
C MET A 50 0.02 12.88 2.33
N ILE A 51 0.90 11.88 2.37
CA ILE A 51 0.95 10.89 3.45
C ILE A 51 1.31 11.56 4.77
N ILE A 52 2.26 12.50 4.77
CA ILE A 52 2.61 13.30 5.96
C ILE A 52 1.38 14.06 6.47
N GLN A 53 0.60 14.70 5.59
CA GLN A 53 -0.59 15.44 6.01
C GLN A 53 -1.72 14.54 6.53
N ILE A 54 -1.83 13.30 6.04
CA ILE A 54 -2.91 12.37 6.42
C ILE A 54 -2.58 11.60 7.70
N PHE A 55 -1.37 11.05 7.80
CA PHE A 55 -0.95 10.20 8.92
C PHE A 55 -0.15 10.97 9.98
N GLY A 56 0.32 12.17 9.66
CA GLY A 56 1.04 13.01 10.59
C GLY A 56 0.11 13.48 11.71
N THR A 57 0.63 13.53 12.92
CA THR A 57 -0.10 14.12 14.04
C THR A 57 0.25 15.59 14.17
N LEU A 58 -0.79 16.43 14.23
CA LEU A 58 -0.61 17.85 14.47
C LEU A 58 0.03 18.07 15.84
N LYS A 59 0.93 19.04 15.93
CA LYS A 59 1.48 19.48 17.20
C LYS A 59 0.32 19.91 18.12
N GLU A 60 0.34 19.43 19.37
CA GLU A 60 -0.66 19.75 20.40
C GLU A 60 -2.09 19.25 20.12
N HIS A 61 -2.25 18.19 19.33
CA HIS A 61 -3.55 17.55 19.20
C HIS A 61 -4.07 17.05 20.57
N ARG A 62 -5.31 17.35 20.94
CA ARG A 62 -5.88 17.02 22.27
C ARG A 62 -5.75 15.55 22.69
N LYS A 63 -5.64 14.63 21.72
CA LYS A 63 -5.46 13.18 21.95
C LYS A 63 -4.04 12.67 21.67
N SER A 64 -3.07 13.55 21.41
CA SER A 64 -1.67 13.13 21.26
C SER A 64 -1.10 12.79 22.63
N LYS A 65 -0.45 11.63 22.73
CA LYS A 65 0.37 11.29 23.89
C LYS A 65 1.68 12.09 23.86
N LEU A 66 2.32 12.23 25.02
CA LEU A 66 3.65 12.83 25.18
C LEU A 66 4.78 11.98 24.56
N TYR A 67 4.52 10.69 24.31
CA TYR A 67 5.49 9.74 23.77
C TYR A 67 4.97 9.09 22.49
N HIS A 68 5.91 8.67 21.63
CA HIS A 68 5.64 7.94 20.40
C HIS A 68 5.76 6.43 20.66
N ASP A 69 4.66 5.70 20.52
CA ASP A 69 4.63 4.23 20.65
C ASP A 69 4.85 3.53 19.31
N HIS A 70 4.42 4.17 18.22
CA HIS A 70 4.32 3.55 16.91
C HIS A 70 5.17 4.28 15.87
N ILE A 71 5.79 3.51 14.98
CA ILE A 71 6.53 3.99 13.82
C ILE A 71 5.85 3.44 12.57
N PHE A 72 5.41 4.35 11.70
CA PHE A 72 4.93 4.00 10.38
C PHE A 72 6.08 4.13 9.38
N VAL A 73 6.34 3.04 8.69
CA VAL A 73 7.41 2.95 7.70
C VAL A 73 6.77 2.86 6.32
N PHE A 74 7.08 3.84 5.49
CA PHE A 74 6.72 3.87 4.07
C PHE A 74 7.96 3.59 3.24
N SER A 75 7.93 2.51 2.47
CA SER A 75 9.03 2.11 1.59
C SER A 75 8.53 1.89 0.17
N ILE A 76 9.32 2.28 -0.83
CA ILE A 76 9.00 2.03 -2.24
C ILE A 76 9.79 0.83 -2.72
N VAL A 77 9.08 -0.21 -3.18
CA VAL A 77 9.64 -1.42 -3.78
C VAL A 77 8.79 -1.76 -5.01
N ASP A 78 9.43 -1.96 -6.16
CA ASP A 78 8.77 -2.27 -7.45
C ASP A 78 7.65 -1.27 -7.83
N ASP A 79 7.87 0.03 -7.62
CA ASP A 79 6.86 1.09 -7.83
C ASP A 79 5.59 0.96 -6.98
N HIS A 80 5.66 0.17 -5.91
CA HIS A 80 4.61 0.05 -4.92
C HIS A 80 5.06 0.62 -3.58
N ILE A 81 4.15 1.33 -2.91
CA ILE A 81 4.39 1.83 -1.55
C ILE A 81 3.98 0.74 -0.56
N TRP A 82 4.94 0.21 0.17
CA TRP A 82 4.73 -0.69 1.29
C TRP A 82 4.57 0.11 2.57
N PHE A 83 3.45 -0.12 3.25
CA PHE A 83 3.18 0.37 4.59
C PHE A 83 3.44 -0.74 5.60
N ARG A 84 4.22 -0.41 6.63
CA ARG A 84 4.44 -1.26 7.81
C ARG A 84 4.30 -0.44 9.08
N ASN A 85 3.75 -1.08 10.11
CA ASN A 85 3.60 -0.48 11.43
C ASN A 85 4.42 -1.26 12.46
N TYR A 86 5.34 -0.56 13.11
CA TYR A 86 6.17 -1.08 14.18
C TYR A 86 5.82 -0.42 15.50
N GLN A 87 5.78 -1.19 16.58
CA GLN A 87 5.72 -0.67 17.94
C GLN A 87 7.12 -0.64 18.53
N ILE A 88 7.43 0.46 19.20
CA ILE A 88 8.66 0.63 19.96
C ILE A 88 8.52 -0.17 21.26
N SER A 89 9.41 -1.14 21.46
CA SER A 89 9.54 -1.87 22.72
C SER A 89 10.85 -1.50 23.39
N VAL A 90 10.77 -1.08 24.64
CA VAL A 90 11.93 -0.85 25.49
C VAL A 90 11.86 -1.90 26.60
N PRO A 91 12.82 -2.85 26.68
CA PRO A 91 12.82 -3.82 27.76
C PRO A 91 13.00 -3.09 29.10
N HIS A 92 12.00 -3.18 29.96
CA HIS A 92 12.03 -2.59 31.29
C HIS A 92 12.64 -3.61 32.25
N ASN A 93 13.89 -3.41 32.67
CA ASN A 93 14.41 -4.08 33.84
C ASN A 93 13.92 -3.30 35.07
N GLU A 94 13.27 -3.97 36.02
CA GLU A 94 12.61 -3.38 37.19
C GLU A 94 13.52 -2.50 38.08
N SER A 95 14.84 -2.54 37.88
CA SER A 95 15.83 -1.80 38.66
C SER A 95 16.23 -0.43 38.11
N ASP A 96 15.87 -0.05 36.88
CA ASP A 96 16.34 1.20 36.28
C ASP A 96 15.25 2.29 36.25
N LYS A 97 15.21 3.10 37.30
CA LYS A 97 14.59 4.43 37.23
C LYS A 97 15.38 5.28 36.22
N MET A 98 14.91 5.29 34.97
CA MET A 98 15.39 6.10 33.85
C MET A 98 16.92 6.24 33.74
N ALA A 99 17.58 5.23 33.18
CA ALA A 99 18.96 5.36 32.74
C ALA A 99 19.03 5.34 31.21
N ARG A 100 19.71 6.33 30.64
CA ARG A 100 20.05 6.48 29.22
C ARG A 100 20.67 5.23 28.56
N GLY A 101 21.05 4.21 29.34
CA GLY A 101 21.54 2.91 28.87
C GLY A 101 20.47 2.01 28.22
N GLY A 102 19.18 2.19 28.53
CA GLY A 102 18.09 1.42 27.93
C GLY A 102 17.83 1.73 26.45
N LEU A 103 18.27 2.89 25.97
CA LEU A 103 18.09 3.33 24.58
C LEU A 103 18.79 2.41 23.58
N ASN A 104 19.93 1.83 23.99
CA ASN A 104 20.73 0.92 23.16
C ASN A 104 20.04 -0.44 22.93
N LYS A 105 18.99 -0.77 23.70
CA LYS A 105 18.22 -2.02 23.58
C LYS A 105 16.80 -1.80 23.05
N MET A 106 16.54 -0.64 22.45
CA MET A 106 15.25 -0.37 21.83
C MET A 106 15.04 -1.30 20.64
N THR A 107 13.95 -2.06 20.66
CA THR A 107 13.57 -2.99 19.58
C THR A 107 12.27 -2.54 18.94
N LEU A 108 12.10 -2.91 17.67
CA LEU A 108 10.90 -2.64 16.89
C LEU A 108 10.17 -3.97 16.65
N ILE A 109 8.93 -4.04 17.10
CA ILE A 109 8.07 -5.22 16.93
C ILE A 109 7.05 -4.89 15.83
N GLU A 110 6.93 -5.73 14.80
CA GLU A 110 5.91 -5.55 13.77
C GLU A 110 4.54 -5.89 14.37
N VAL A 111 3.67 -4.89 14.50
CA VAL A 111 2.32 -5.07 15.04
C VAL A 111 1.32 -5.16 13.89
N GLY A 112 1.44 -4.29 12.88
CA GLY A 112 0.48 -4.18 11.78
C GLY A 112 -0.53 -3.02 11.96
N PRO A 113 -1.36 -2.72 10.96
CA PRO A 113 -1.57 -3.46 9.73
C PRO A 113 -0.41 -3.29 8.74
N ARG A 114 -0.31 -4.24 7.81
CA ARG A 114 0.62 -4.18 6.69
C ARG A 114 -0.18 -4.18 5.41
N PHE A 115 0.13 -3.28 4.49
CA PHE A 115 -0.50 -3.26 3.18
C PHE A 115 0.41 -2.64 2.13
N CYS A 116 0.09 -2.92 0.88
CA CYS A 116 0.79 -2.41 -0.28
C CYS A 116 -0.14 -1.49 -1.07
N LEU A 117 0.33 -0.30 -1.40
CA LEU A 117 -0.38 0.69 -2.20
C LEU A 117 0.25 0.79 -3.58
N ASN A 118 -0.55 0.49 -4.59
CA ASN A 118 -0.19 0.74 -5.97
C ASN A 118 -0.88 2.04 -6.43
N PRO A 119 -0.14 3.12 -6.76
CA PRO A 119 -0.72 4.34 -7.29
C PRO A 119 -1.32 4.10 -8.67
N ILE A 120 -2.59 4.48 -8.85
CA ILE A 120 -3.31 4.35 -10.12
C ILE A 120 -3.21 5.65 -10.91
N LYS A 121 -3.76 6.72 -10.33
CA LYS A 121 -3.83 8.06 -10.93
C LYS A 121 -3.80 9.14 -9.86
N ILE A 122 -3.22 10.29 -10.21
CA ILE A 122 -3.21 11.52 -9.42
C ILE A 122 -4.04 12.56 -10.18
N PHE A 123 -4.93 13.24 -9.46
CA PHE A 123 -5.82 14.29 -9.98
C PHE A 123 -5.47 15.63 -9.36
N ILE A 124 -5.64 16.70 -10.13
CA ILE A 124 -5.38 18.06 -9.65
C ILE A 124 -6.34 18.50 -8.54
N GLY A 125 -7.60 18.05 -8.58
CA GLY A 125 -8.63 18.41 -7.63
C GLY A 125 -9.04 17.26 -6.72
N SER A 126 -9.83 17.59 -5.70
CA SER A 126 -10.29 16.62 -4.71
C SER A 126 -11.38 15.74 -5.33
N PHE A 127 -11.03 14.49 -5.63
CA PHE A 127 -11.87 13.50 -6.32
C PHE A 127 -12.33 13.93 -7.73
N LYS A 128 -11.76 14.99 -8.31
CA LYS A 128 -12.16 15.57 -9.60
C LYS A 128 -11.00 16.26 -10.31
N GLY A 129 -11.24 16.61 -11.57
CA GLY A 129 -10.30 17.39 -12.38
C GLY A 129 -9.40 16.53 -13.27
N PRO A 130 -8.54 17.17 -14.09
CA PRO A 130 -7.62 16.48 -14.98
C PRO A 130 -6.61 15.60 -14.22
N THR A 131 -6.16 14.55 -14.90
CA THR A 131 -5.15 13.62 -14.40
C THR A 131 -3.78 14.25 -14.56
N LEU A 132 -3.04 14.42 -13.46
CA LEU A 132 -1.65 14.91 -13.45
C LEU A 132 -0.66 13.79 -13.70
N TYR A 133 -0.96 12.59 -13.21
CA TYR A 133 -0.11 11.41 -13.36
C TYR A 133 -0.96 10.16 -13.47
N GLU A 134 -0.59 9.28 -14.40
CA GLU A 134 -1.17 7.96 -14.58
C GLU A 134 -0.03 6.94 -14.59
N ASN A 135 -0.15 5.92 -13.75
CA ASN A 135 0.87 4.88 -13.66
C ASN A 135 0.79 3.95 -14.89
N PRO A 136 1.82 3.92 -15.76
CA PRO A 136 1.80 3.09 -16.97
C PRO A 136 1.87 1.60 -16.65
N PHE A 137 2.37 1.21 -15.49
CA PHE A 137 2.51 -0.19 -15.07
C PHE A 137 1.27 -0.73 -14.36
N TYR A 138 0.27 0.11 -14.08
CA TYR A 138 -0.94 -0.32 -13.40
C TYR A 138 -1.86 -1.12 -14.33
N VAL A 139 -2.13 -2.36 -13.96
CA VAL A 139 -3.17 -3.18 -14.59
C VAL A 139 -4.32 -3.38 -13.62
N SER A 140 -5.54 -3.10 -14.06
CA SER A 140 -6.71 -3.28 -13.19
C SER A 140 -6.97 -4.78 -12.92
N PRO A 141 -7.36 -5.15 -11.68
CA PRO A 141 -7.70 -6.55 -11.37
C PRO A 141 -8.82 -7.10 -12.26
N ASN A 142 -9.75 -6.24 -12.71
CA ASN A 142 -10.81 -6.62 -13.63
C ASN A 142 -10.26 -6.99 -15.02
N GLN A 143 -9.26 -6.27 -15.50
CA GLN A 143 -8.59 -6.60 -16.76
C GLN A 143 -7.81 -7.91 -16.65
N ILE A 144 -7.14 -8.17 -15.53
CA ILE A 144 -6.48 -9.46 -15.26
C ILE A 144 -7.51 -10.60 -15.30
N ARG A 145 -8.61 -10.47 -14.56
CA ARG A 145 -9.71 -11.45 -14.55
C ARG A 145 -10.32 -11.67 -15.95
N ALA A 146 -10.48 -10.60 -16.72
CA ALA A 146 -10.99 -10.67 -18.08
C ALA A 146 -10.03 -11.40 -19.01
N LEU A 147 -8.72 -11.14 -18.90
CA LEU A 147 -7.67 -11.85 -19.65
C LEU A 147 -7.63 -13.34 -19.30
N GLU A 148 -7.69 -13.68 -18.01
CA GLU A 148 -7.76 -15.08 -17.57
C GLU A 148 -9.01 -15.78 -18.11
N LYS A 149 -10.17 -15.12 -18.07
CA LYS A 149 -11.42 -15.65 -18.62
C LYS A 149 -11.31 -15.86 -20.13
N LYS A 150 -10.70 -14.91 -20.86
CA LYS A 150 -10.47 -15.00 -22.31
C LYS A 150 -9.52 -16.16 -22.67
N GLN A 151 -8.44 -16.35 -21.91
CA GLN A 151 -7.53 -17.49 -22.09
C GLN A 151 -8.25 -18.83 -21.84
N LYS A 152 -9.13 -18.89 -20.84
CA LYS A 152 -9.93 -20.09 -20.53
C LYS A 152 -11.03 -20.35 -21.57
N ALA A 153 -11.65 -19.32 -22.14
CA ALA A 153 -12.76 -19.43 -23.10
C ALA A 153 -12.40 -20.21 -24.38
N GLY A 154 -11.13 -20.21 -24.80
CA GLY A 154 -10.67 -20.97 -25.97
C GLY A 154 -10.56 -22.49 -25.76
N LYS A 155 -10.56 -22.98 -24.51
CA LYS A 155 -10.35 -24.41 -24.23
C LYS A 155 -11.49 -25.28 -24.76
N TYR A 156 -12.74 -24.83 -24.64
CA TYR A 156 -13.90 -25.59 -25.13
C TYR A 156 -13.90 -25.68 -26.65
N ALA A 157 -13.73 -24.54 -27.35
CA ALA A 157 -13.65 -24.51 -28.81
C ALA A 157 -12.49 -25.37 -29.35
N LYS A 158 -11.33 -25.36 -28.69
CA LYS A 158 -10.20 -26.24 -29.03
C LYS A 158 -10.56 -27.73 -28.83
N LYS A 159 -11.23 -28.09 -27.73
CA LYS A 159 -11.70 -29.47 -27.49
C LYS A 159 -12.68 -29.94 -28.56
N VAL A 160 -13.65 -29.09 -28.95
CA VAL A 160 -14.62 -29.42 -29.99
C VAL A 160 -13.92 -29.63 -31.34
N LYS A 161 -13.02 -28.72 -31.74
CA LYS A 161 -12.22 -28.86 -32.97
C LYS A 161 -11.38 -30.14 -32.97
N ALA A 162 -10.74 -30.47 -31.84
CA ALA A 162 -9.96 -31.70 -31.70
C ALA A 162 -10.84 -32.96 -31.83
N LYS A 163 -12.04 -32.97 -31.23
CA LYS A 163 -13.01 -34.07 -31.36
C LYS A 163 -13.47 -34.28 -32.80
N ILE A 164 -13.76 -33.18 -33.51
CA ILE A 164 -14.15 -33.23 -34.93
C ILE A 164 -12.98 -33.77 -35.78
N ARG A 165 -11.76 -33.26 -35.57
CA ARG A 165 -10.57 -33.72 -36.29
C ARG A 165 -10.29 -35.21 -36.07
N ARG A 166 -10.46 -35.71 -34.84
CA ARG A 166 -10.34 -37.14 -34.53
C ARG A 166 -11.38 -37.98 -35.28
N LYS A 167 -12.65 -37.57 -35.27
CA LYS A 167 -13.71 -38.27 -36.02
C LYS A 167 -13.43 -38.32 -37.53
N MET A 168 -12.94 -37.22 -38.12
CA MET A 168 -12.58 -37.20 -39.54
C MET A 168 -11.43 -38.14 -39.86
N HIS A 169 -10.43 -38.25 -38.96
CA HIS A 169 -9.34 -39.21 -39.11
C HIS A 169 -9.81 -40.66 -38.98
N GLU A 170 -10.73 -40.96 -38.05
CA GLU A 170 -11.34 -42.29 -37.91
C GLU A 170 -12.17 -42.69 -39.14
N LEU A 171 -12.79 -41.74 -39.85
CA LEU A 171 -13.56 -41.98 -41.08
C LEU A 171 -12.69 -42.14 -42.34
N SER A 172 -11.44 -41.71 -42.29
CA SER A 172 -10.50 -41.70 -43.41
C SER A 172 -9.66 -42.99 -43.50
N ASN A 173 -9.67 -43.81 -42.46
CA ASN A 173 -8.96 -45.09 -42.36
C ASN A 173 -9.95 -46.25 -42.37
#